data_AF-S8F0A8-F1
#
_entry.id   AF-S8F0A8-F1
#
_cell.length_a   1.000
_cell.length_b   1.000
_cell.length_c   1.000
_cell.angle_alpha   90.00
_cell.angle_beta   90.00
_cell.angle_gamma   90.00
#
_symmetry.space_group_name_H-M   'P 1'
#
loop_
_entity.id
_entity.type
_entity.pdbx_description
1 polymer ?
#
loop_
_entity_poly.entity_id
_entity_poly.type
_entity_poly.pdbx_seq_one_letter_code
_entity_poly.pdbx_strand_id
1 'polypeptide(L)'
;MWPFSSDTAERKYVSLMFKATACYASWDPLRPVRVGDYGRLQEDGSFAPHGNIFEEGLAKKYKIHERTEGQDECRYIVSDNGSSVSVAPDVDISLESIVAGHLKHKVAFSKGHGALLAMLKPRLSAITYPGRLSRLLNDQRDWSGIVLVSEAYTCRSYARLLTNKSSKEVTVGLGATVPVAPAVGVPVSVGGDVDVQWQTDSTRGDWKCANFERVKPRKTKARGEGDDTGNEEKKDGPLCYPLFKLVALRRPRGAPVSAVRGTLDYELPVAVPPWMDEGNQGAVDDGEPQENEDKAPKPRLSCVQCAVSHYLDPIGSYG
;
A
#
# COMPACT_ATOMS: atom_id res chain seq x y z
N MET A 1 17.77 -9.27 -29.81
CA MET A 1 16.34 -9.65 -29.88
C MET A 1 16.01 -10.34 -28.57
N TRP A 2 15.48 -9.60 -27.60
CA TRP A 2 15.21 -10.11 -26.24
C TRP A 2 13.88 -10.87 -26.26
N PRO A 3 13.84 -12.15 -25.89
CA PRO A 3 12.63 -12.94 -25.98
C PRO A 3 11.80 -12.74 -24.69
N PHE A 4 10.49 -12.53 -24.87
CA PHE A 4 9.44 -12.61 -23.84
C PHE A 4 9.36 -11.46 -22.81
N SER A 5 8.87 -10.31 -23.26
CA SER A 5 8.02 -9.46 -22.41
C SER A 5 6.67 -10.15 -22.23
N SER A 6 6.59 -11.12 -21.33
CA SER A 6 5.28 -11.57 -20.85
C SER A 6 4.78 -10.54 -19.83
N ASP A 7 3.62 -9.94 -20.12
CA ASP A 7 2.85 -9.12 -19.18
C ASP A 7 2.35 -10.06 -18.08
N THR A 8 3.18 -10.28 -17.06
CA THR A 8 2.83 -11.14 -15.92
C THR A 8 1.78 -10.46 -15.05
N ALA A 9 0.98 -11.26 -14.32
CA ALA A 9 -0.02 -10.72 -13.39
C ALA A 9 0.63 -9.82 -12.33
N GLU A 10 1.82 -10.21 -11.87
CA GLU A 10 2.72 -9.45 -11.00
C GLU A 10 2.96 -8.04 -11.54
N ARG A 11 3.57 -7.95 -12.73
CA ARG A 11 3.91 -6.68 -13.38
C ARG A 11 2.66 -5.84 -13.60
N LYS A 12 1.54 -6.47 -13.99
CA LYS A 12 0.29 -5.76 -14.22
C LYS A 12 -0.26 -5.12 -12.95
N TYR A 13 -0.28 -5.86 -11.85
CA TYR A 13 -0.73 -5.36 -10.56
C TYR A 13 0.17 -4.23 -10.04
N VAL A 14 1.49 -4.44 -10.06
CA VAL A 14 2.46 -3.40 -9.67
C VAL A 14 2.28 -2.15 -10.52
N SER A 15 2.06 -2.32 -11.83
CA SER A 15 1.88 -1.20 -12.75
C SER A 15 0.65 -0.35 -12.45
N LEU A 16 -0.49 -1.02 -12.20
CA LEU A 16 -1.74 -0.34 -11.90
C LEU A 16 -1.66 0.41 -10.56
N MET A 17 -1.04 -0.21 -9.55
CA MET A 17 -0.84 0.42 -8.24
C MET A 17 0.17 1.57 -8.30
N PHE A 18 1.26 1.41 -9.06
CA PHE A 18 2.25 2.47 -9.23
C PHE A 18 1.68 3.70 -9.92
N LYS A 19 0.84 3.51 -10.95
CA LYS A 19 0.14 4.65 -11.58
C LYS A 19 -0.78 5.40 -10.61
N ALA A 20 -1.50 4.65 -9.78
CA ALA A 20 -2.42 5.24 -8.81
C ALA A 20 -1.72 5.93 -7.62
N THR A 21 -0.50 5.51 -7.25
CA THR A 21 0.12 5.91 -5.96
C THR A 21 1.55 6.44 -6.04
N ALA A 22 2.23 6.30 -7.18
CA ALA A 22 3.68 6.44 -7.31
C ALA A 22 4.47 5.55 -6.32
N CYS A 23 3.87 4.45 -5.86
CA CYS A 23 4.48 3.47 -4.96
C CYS A 23 4.43 2.06 -5.58
N TYR A 24 5.39 1.23 -5.21
CA TYR A 24 5.46 -0.18 -5.59
C TYR A 24 4.59 -0.99 -4.66
N ALA A 25 3.59 -1.68 -5.21
CA ALA A 25 2.82 -2.65 -4.46
C ALA A 25 3.59 -3.97 -4.39
N SER A 26 3.76 -4.52 -3.19
CA SER A 26 4.40 -5.83 -3.05
C SER A 26 3.48 -6.92 -3.60
N TRP A 27 4.00 -7.77 -4.49
CA TRP A 27 3.28 -8.95 -4.95
C TRP A 27 3.09 -9.98 -3.83
N ASP A 28 4.08 -10.06 -2.94
CA ASP A 28 4.12 -10.85 -1.72
C ASP A 28 4.34 -9.93 -0.51
N PRO A 29 3.25 -9.37 0.07
CA PRO A 29 3.35 -8.50 1.23
C PRO A 29 3.91 -9.16 2.48
N LEU A 30 4.05 -10.48 2.55
CA LEU A 30 4.68 -11.14 3.71
C LEU A 30 6.21 -11.03 3.68
N ARG A 31 6.78 -10.72 2.52
CA ARG A 31 8.22 -10.45 2.40
C ARG A 31 8.54 -9.08 3.01
N PRO A 32 9.42 -9.01 4.02
CA PRO A 32 9.76 -7.73 4.65
C PRO A 32 10.40 -6.74 3.70
N VAL A 33 9.90 -5.50 3.73
CA VAL A 33 10.49 -4.34 3.05
C VAL A 33 10.41 -3.14 3.99
N ARG A 34 11.55 -2.69 4.52
CA ARG A 34 11.62 -1.64 5.54
C ARG A 34 12.15 -0.34 4.95
N VAL A 35 11.82 0.76 5.62
CA VAL A 35 12.38 2.05 5.28
C VAL A 35 13.90 2.01 5.46
N GLY A 36 14.61 2.57 4.49
CA GLY A 36 16.06 2.55 4.41
C GLY A 36 16.66 1.28 3.80
N ASP A 37 15.86 0.26 3.48
CA ASP A 37 16.36 -0.87 2.69
C ASP A 37 16.84 -0.34 1.34
N TYR A 38 18.02 -0.78 0.91
CA TYR A 38 18.55 -0.49 -0.41
C TYR A 38 18.84 -1.79 -1.15
N GLY A 39 18.70 -1.78 -2.47
CA GLY A 39 18.80 -2.99 -3.27
C GLY A 39 18.57 -2.77 -4.75
N ARG A 40 18.27 -3.86 -5.48
CA ARG A 40 17.97 -3.80 -6.92
C ARG A 40 16.50 -4.10 -7.18
N LEU A 41 15.92 -3.34 -8.10
CA LEU A 41 14.63 -3.66 -8.68
C LEU A 41 14.82 -4.72 -9.78
N GLN A 42 14.12 -5.83 -9.66
CA GLN A 42 14.17 -6.93 -10.60
C GLN A 42 13.25 -6.64 -11.80
N GLU A 43 13.44 -7.40 -12.88
CA GLU A 43 12.64 -7.23 -14.10
C GLU A 43 11.15 -7.52 -13.85
N ASP A 44 10.81 -8.40 -12.93
CA ASP A 44 9.42 -8.76 -12.57
C ASP A 44 8.73 -7.71 -11.68
N GLY A 45 9.47 -6.68 -11.24
CA GLY A 45 8.98 -5.65 -10.33
C GLY A 45 9.22 -5.93 -8.86
N SER A 46 9.77 -7.09 -8.52
CA SER A 46 10.14 -7.41 -7.15
C SER A 46 11.37 -6.62 -6.71
N PHE A 47 11.40 -6.25 -5.43
CA PHE A 47 12.55 -5.57 -4.82
C PHE A 47 13.42 -6.59 -4.09
N ALA A 48 14.71 -6.62 -4.43
CA ALA A 48 15.70 -7.48 -3.78
C ALA A 48 16.60 -6.63 -2.87
N PRO A 49 16.33 -6.57 -1.54
CA PRO A 49 17.16 -5.81 -0.61
C PRO A 49 18.56 -6.42 -0.50
N HIS A 50 19.57 -5.56 -0.40
CA HIS A 50 20.97 -5.92 -0.15
C HIS A 50 21.41 -5.57 1.28
N GLY A 51 20.82 -4.53 1.85
CA GLY A 51 21.18 -3.98 3.15
C GLY A 51 20.19 -2.90 3.58
N ASN A 52 20.47 -2.25 4.71
CA ASN A 52 19.63 -1.20 5.27
C ASN A 52 20.48 -0.07 5.85
N ILE A 53 20.21 1.18 5.43
CA ILE A 53 21.04 2.33 5.82
C ILE A 53 21.02 2.63 7.32
N PHE A 54 19.98 2.23 8.05
CA PHE A 54 19.88 2.43 9.49
C PHE A 54 20.71 1.39 10.24
N GLU A 55 20.66 0.13 9.80
CA GLU A 55 21.39 -0.99 10.43
C GLU A 55 22.90 -0.86 10.22
N GLU A 56 23.34 -0.36 9.06
CA GLU A 56 24.75 -0.17 8.73
C GLU A 56 25.35 1.14 9.26
N GLY A 57 24.56 1.95 9.98
CA GLY A 57 25.00 3.22 10.54
C GLY A 57 25.19 4.36 9.51
N LEU A 58 24.86 4.12 8.23
CA LEU A 58 24.90 5.14 7.18
C LEU A 58 23.93 6.28 7.50
N ALA A 59 22.70 5.97 7.91
CA ALA A 59 21.69 6.97 8.28
C ALA A 59 22.22 7.91 9.39
N LYS A 60 22.88 7.37 10.42
CA LYS A 60 23.48 8.15 11.50
C LYS A 60 24.56 9.12 10.98
N LYS A 61 25.42 8.67 10.08
CA LYS A 61 26.46 9.51 9.44
C LYS A 61 25.86 10.71 8.70
N TYR A 62 24.76 10.52 8.00
CA TYR A 62 24.07 11.57 7.22
C TYR A 62 22.96 12.28 7.99
N LYS A 63 22.77 11.98 9.28
CA LYS A 63 21.70 12.52 10.13
C LYS A 63 20.31 12.27 9.52
N ILE A 64 20.09 11.09 8.98
CA ILE A 64 18.80 10.66 8.44
C ILE A 64 18.02 9.99 9.57
N HIS A 65 16.75 10.35 9.72
CA HIS A 65 15.87 9.77 10.74
C HIS A 65 14.65 9.14 10.08
N GLU A 66 14.17 8.03 10.64
CA GLU A 66 12.88 7.43 10.31
C GLU A 66 11.79 8.05 11.19
N ARG A 67 10.62 8.28 10.60
CA ARG A 67 9.40 8.61 11.33
C ARG A 67 8.33 7.58 10.98
N THR A 68 7.61 7.10 11.98
CA THR A 68 6.43 6.25 11.78
C THR A 68 5.18 6.98 12.23
N GLU A 69 4.18 7.01 11.37
CA GLU A 69 2.88 7.60 11.63
C GLU A 69 1.80 6.52 11.52
N GLY A 70 0.90 6.47 12.50
CA GLY A 70 -0.33 5.68 12.38
C GLY A 70 -1.25 6.33 11.34
N GLN A 71 -1.91 5.51 10.53
CA GLN A 71 -2.89 5.97 9.54
C GLN A 71 -4.31 5.55 9.96
N ASP A 72 -5.27 5.80 9.07
CA ASP A 72 -6.69 5.47 9.20
C ASP A 72 -6.95 4.00 9.61
N GLU A 73 -8.15 3.70 10.11
CA GLU A 73 -8.53 2.33 10.48
C GLU A 73 -8.47 1.36 9.30
N CYS A 74 -8.81 1.82 8.09
CA CYS A 74 -8.73 1.04 6.88
C CYS A 74 -8.45 1.95 5.68
N ARG A 75 -7.57 1.50 4.80
CA ARG A 75 -7.20 2.24 3.58
C ARG A 75 -7.45 1.39 2.35
N TYR A 76 -8.15 1.96 1.39
CA TYR A 76 -8.40 1.35 0.08
C TYR A 76 -7.64 2.13 -0.99
N ILE A 77 -6.93 1.42 -1.85
CA ILE A 77 -6.23 1.94 -3.01
C ILE A 77 -6.79 1.20 -4.21
N VAL A 78 -7.23 1.95 -5.21
CA VAL A 78 -7.86 1.44 -6.42
C VAL A 78 -7.09 1.98 -7.62
N SER A 79 -6.91 1.16 -8.66
CA SER A 79 -6.30 1.60 -9.91
C SER A 79 -7.13 2.67 -10.62
N ASP A 80 -6.50 3.49 -11.46
CA ASP A 80 -7.12 4.66 -12.13
C ASP A 80 -8.40 4.37 -12.92
N ASN A 81 -8.60 3.12 -13.36
CA ASN A 81 -9.79 2.68 -14.09
C ASN A 81 -10.92 2.19 -13.19
N GLY A 82 -10.71 2.16 -11.88
CA GLY A 82 -11.69 1.81 -10.86
C GLY A 82 -12.25 3.04 -10.17
N SER A 83 -13.55 3.00 -9.85
CA SER A 83 -14.24 4.04 -9.11
C SER A 83 -15.00 3.43 -7.94
N SER A 84 -14.90 4.04 -6.75
CA SER A 84 -15.70 3.63 -5.60
C SER A 84 -17.19 3.83 -5.87
N VAL A 85 -17.99 2.83 -5.54
CA VAL A 85 -19.46 2.87 -5.63
C VAL A 85 -19.99 3.05 -4.22
N SER A 86 -20.77 4.10 -3.98
CA SER A 86 -21.43 4.30 -2.69
C SER A 86 -22.42 3.16 -2.45
N VAL A 87 -22.19 2.39 -1.39
CA VAL A 87 -23.15 1.38 -0.94
C VAL A 87 -24.14 2.09 -0.03
N ALA A 88 -25.41 2.11 -0.42
CA ALA A 88 -26.45 2.55 0.49
C ALA A 88 -26.51 1.55 1.67
N PRO A 89 -26.59 2.03 2.92
CA PRO A 89 -26.49 1.18 4.11
C PRO A 89 -27.54 0.06 4.19
N ASP A 90 -28.66 0.18 3.47
CA ASP A 90 -29.78 -0.78 3.46
C ASP A 90 -29.80 -1.74 2.25
N VAL A 91 -28.83 -1.68 1.34
CA VAL A 91 -28.81 -2.62 0.20
C VAL A 91 -28.09 -3.89 0.63
N ASP A 92 -28.85 -4.96 0.73
CA ASP A 92 -28.37 -6.32 1.02
C ASP A 92 -27.52 -6.83 -0.15
N ILE A 93 -26.24 -6.49 -0.14
CA ILE A 93 -25.25 -7.07 -1.04
C ILE A 93 -24.88 -8.42 -0.43
N SER A 94 -25.26 -9.51 -1.13
CA SER A 94 -25.08 -10.97 -0.93
C SER A 94 -23.81 -11.49 -0.20
N LEU A 95 -23.40 -10.84 0.88
CA LEU A 95 -22.36 -11.20 1.84
C LEU A 95 -23.06 -11.24 3.21
N GLU A 96 -24.06 -12.11 3.31
CA GLU A 96 -24.92 -12.29 4.49
C GLU A 96 -24.12 -12.63 5.76
N SER A 97 -22.88 -13.12 5.60
CA SER A 97 -21.95 -13.40 6.72
C SER A 97 -21.22 -12.18 7.28
N ILE A 98 -21.25 -11.03 6.59
CA ILE A 98 -20.63 -9.80 7.10
C ILE A 98 -21.64 -9.12 8.02
N VAL A 99 -21.58 -9.48 9.30
CA VAL A 99 -22.35 -8.87 10.40
C VAL A 99 -22.28 -7.34 10.30
N ALA A 100 -23.38 -6.66 10.62
CA ALA A 100 -23.69 -5.24 10.34
C ALA A 100 -22.75 -4.15 10.95
N GLY A 101 -21.50 -4.47 11.32
CA GLY A 101 -20.51 -3.55 11.88
C GLY A 101 -19.16 -3.53 11.16
N HIS A 102 -19.09 -4.02 9.91
CA HIS A 102 -17.82 -4.35 9.26
C HIS A 102 -17.53 -3.50 8.01
N LEU A 103 -16.25 -3.16 7.83
CA LEU A 103 -15.70 -2.41 6.69
C LEU A 103 -16.06 -3.10 5.37
N LYS A 104 -16.82 -2.41 4.52
CA LYS A 104 -17.17 -2.83 3.14
C LYS A 104 -16.75 -1.75 2.16
N HIS A 105 -16.14 -2.13 1.05
CA HIS A 105 -15.78 -1.24 -0.04
C HIS A 105 -16.15 -1.86 -1.37
N LYS A 106 -16.97 -1.13 -2.14
CA LYS A 106 -17.43 -1.55 -3.46
C LYS A 106 -16.77 -0.70 -4.53
N VAL A 107 -16.26 -1.34 -5.57
CA VAL A 107 -15.51 -0.72 -6.66
C VAL A 107 -16.00 -1.23 -8.00
N ALA A 108 -16.22 -0.34 -8.95
CA ALA A 108 -16.53 -0.67 -10.34
C ALA A 108 -15.30 -0.41 -11.22
N PHE A 109 -14.91 -1.38 -12.07
CA PHE A 109 -13.80 -1.22 -13.01
C PHE A 109 -14.31 -1.01 -14.44
N SER A 110 -13.96 0.11 -15.03
CA SER A 110 -14.49 0.55 -16.33
C SER A 110 -14.03 -0.32 -17.51
N LYS A 111 -12.72 -0.44 -17.75
CA LYS A 111 -12.13 -1.21 -18.86
C LYS A 111 -10.78 -1.82 -18.47
N GLY A 112 -10.45 -2.97 -19.06
CA GLY A 112 -9.15 -3.61 -18.90
C GLY A 112 -8.98 -4.29 -17.54
N HIS A 113 -7.73 -4.33 -17.06
CA HIS A 113 -7.39 -4.91 -15.76
C HIS A 113 -7.64 -3.90 -14.64
N GLY A 114 -8.28 -4.34 -13.57
CA GLY A 114 -8.49 -3.55 -12.36
C GLY A 114 -7.62 -4.07 -11.22
N ALA A 115 -7.13 -3.19 -10.37
CA ALA A 115 -6.39 -3.57 -9.17
C ALA A 115 -6.94 -2.85 -7.94
N LEU A 116 -6.97 -3.56 -6.82
CA LEU A 116 -7.38 -3.04 -5.51
C LEU A 116 -6.43 -3.55 -4.43
N LEU A 117 -6.09 -2.67 -3.49
CA LEU A 117 -5.38 -2.99 -2.26
C LEU A 117 -6.16 -2.40 -1.08
N ALA A 118 -6.58 -3.25 -0.16
CA ALA A 118 -7.16 -2.89 1.13
C ALA A 118 -6.15 -3.19 2.24
N MET A 119 -5.97 -2.26 3.18
CA MET A 119 -5.07 -2.39 4.33
C MET A 119 -5.82 -2.04 5.61
N LEU A 120 -5.76 -2.90 6.63
CA LEU A 120 -6.33 -2.64 7.94
C LEU A 120 -5.28 -2.05 8.88
N LYS A 121 -5.62 -0.91 9.48
CA LYS A 121 -4.77 -0.12 10.39
C LYS A 121 -3.34 0.05 9.85
N PRO A 122 -3.17 0.55 8.61
CA PRO A 122 -1.84 0.77 8.06
C PRO A 122 -1.03 1.73 8.94
N ARG A 123 0.28 1.55 8.92
CA ARG A 123 1.27 2.45 9.51
C ARG A 123 2.25 2.83 8.42
N LEU A 124 2.47 4.12 8.24
CA LEU A 124 3.43 4.64 7.29
C LEU A 124 4.74 4.94 8.00
N SER A 125 5.80 4.23 7.65
CA SER A 125 7.17 4.64 7.98
C SER A 125 7.76 5.44 6.81
N ALA A 126 8.50 6.50 7.10
CA ALA A 126 9.13 7.34 6.08
C ALA A 126 10.47 7.92 6.56
N ILE A 127 11.39 8.14 5.61
CA ILE A 127 12.61 8.91 5.84
C ILE A 127 12.25 10.40 5.96
N THR A 128 12.70 11.02 7.04
CA THR A 128 12.63 12.47 7.22
C THR A 128 13.73 13.19 6.43
N TYR A 129 13.42 14.36 5.89
CA TYR A 129 14.36 15.23 5.16
C TYR A 129 15.05 14.54 3.96
N PRO A 130 14.30 14.22 2.88
CA PRO A 130 14.83 13.50 1.72
C PRO A 130 16.05 14.17 1.05
N GLY A 131 16.24 15.50 1.19
CA GLY A 131 17.44 16.19 0.70
C GLY A 131 18.76 15.64 1.28
N ARG A 132 18.73 15.08 2.50
CA ARG A 132 19.92 14.42 3.11
C ARG A 132 20.25 13.10 2.44
N LEU A 133 19.24 12.42 1.90
CA LEU A 133 19.43 11.16 1.19
C LEU A 133 20.24 11.37 -0.10
N SER A 134 20.08 12.52 -0.76
CA SER A 134 20.89 12.91 -1.92
C SER A 134 22.38 12.95 -1.61
N ARG A 135 22.79 13.33 -0.39
CA ARG A 135 24.21 13.31 0.03
C ARG A 135 24.73 11.90 0.24
N LEU A 136 23.95 11.07 0.95
CA LEU A 136 24.27 9.65 1.14
C LEU A 136 24.49 8.98 -0.20
N LEU A 137 23.52 9.11 -1.11
CA LEU A 137 23.56 8.44 -2.40
C LEU A 137 24.71 8.96 -3.29
N ASN A 138 25.08 10.26 -3.20
CA ASN A 138 26.20 10.82 -3.97
C ASN A 138 27.57 10.29 -3.51
N ASP A 139 27.71 9.98 -2.21
CA ASP A 139 28.94 9.41 -1.66
C ASP A 139 29.10 7.94 -2.02
N GLN A 140 28.00 7.23 -2.30
CA GLN A 140 27.97 5.82 -2.68
C GLN A 140 28.12 5.64 -4.21
N ARG A 141 29.32 5.85 -4.74
CA ARG A 141 29.57 5.75 -6.20
C ARG A 141 29.23 4.39 -6.80
N ASP A 142 29.34 3.33 -6.00
CA ASP A 142 29.09 1.95 -6.44
C ASP A 142 27.59 1.59 -6.46
N TRP A 143 26.70 2.51 -6.03
CA TRP A 143 25.24 2.31 -5.99
C TRP A 143 24.56 2.56 -7.34
N SER A 144 25.28 2.39 -8.44
CA SER A 144 24.69 2.48 -9.78
C SER A 144 23.60 1.40 -9.97
N GLY A 145 22.39 1.87 -10.27
CA GLY A 145 21.21 1.00 -10.40
C GLY A 145 20.67 0.45 -9.08
N ILE A 146 21.12 0.97 -7.93
CA ILE A 146 20.53 0.70 -6.63
C ILE A 146 19.39 1.69 -6.38
N VAL A 147 18.30 1.17 -5.82
CA VAL A 147 17.14 1.93 -5.35
C VAL A 147 17.07 1.84 -3.83
N LEU A 148 16.46 2.82 -3.20
CA LEU A 148 16.28 2.89 -1.76
C LEU A 148 14.80 3.07 -1.39
N VAL A 149 14.35 2.36 -0.37
CA VAL A 149 12.99 2.46 0.19
C VAL A 149 12.89 3.70 1.06
N SER A 150 12.26 4.75 0.54
CA SER A 150 12.07 6.03 1.24
C SER A 150 10.84 6.03 2.15
N GLU A 151 9.79 5.30 1.76
CA GLU A 151 8.53 5.18 2.49
C GLU A 151 8.06 3.72 2.41
N ALA A 152 7.46 3.20 3.48
CA ALA A 152 6.89 1.86 3.50
C ALA A 152 5.61 1.84 4.35
N TYR A 153 4.55 1.29 3.77
CA TYR A 153 3.33 0.95 4.49
C TYR A 153 3.49 -0.42 5.12
N THR A 154 3.15 -0.52 6.40
CA THR A 154 3.03 -1.77 7.13
C THR A 154 1.62 -1.93 7.66
N CYS A 155 1.10 -3.15 7.68
CA CYS A 155 -0.20 -3.45 8.27
C CYS A 155 -0.22 -4.88 8.79
N ARG A 156 -1.17 -5.22 9.67
CA ARG A 156 -1.33 -6.61 10.14
C ARG A 156 -2.21 -7.45 9.22
N SER A 157 -3.02 -6.79 8.40
CA SER A 157 -3.99 -7.46 7.55
C SER A 157 -4.22 -6.66 6.29
N TYR A 158 -4.23 -7.36 5.17
CA TYR A 158 -4.42 -6.77 3.86
C TYR A 158 -5.26 -7.70 3.00
N ALA A 159 -5.84 -7.12 1.96
CA ALA A 159 -6.36 -7.86 0.83
C ALA A 159 -5.96 -7.18 -0.47
N ARG A 160 -5.54 -7.98 -1.45
CA ARG A 160 -5.26 -7.50 -2.80
C ARG A 160 -6.10 -8.27 -3.82
N LEU A 161 -6.50 -7.55 -4.86
CA LEU A 161 -7.23 -8.08 -5.99
C LEU A 161 -6.59 -7.57 -7.28
N LEU A 162 -6.34 -8.48 -8.21
CA LEU A 162 -6.12 -8.16 -9.62
C LEU A 162 -7.21 -8.83 -10.45
N THR A 163 -8.06 -8.07 -11.13
CA THR A 163 -9.08 -8.58 -12.04
C THR A 163 -8.74 -8.28 -13.49
N ASN A 164 -9.04 -9.20 -14.40
CA ASN A 164 -8.73 -9.08 -15.83
C ASN A 164 -9.92 -8.70 -16.71
N LYS A 165 -11.11 -8.63 -16.13
CA LYS A 165 -12.33 -8.24 -16.83
C LYS A 165 -12.81 -6.91 -16.27
N SER A 166 -13.49 -6.14 -17.12
CA SER A 166 -14.45 -5.12 -16.69
C SER A 166 -15.57 -5.82 -15.90
N SER A 167 -15.27 -6.27 -14.69
CA SER A 167 -16.27 -6.71 -13.74
C SER A 167 -17.11 -5.50 -13.42
N LYS A 168 -18.42 -5.63 -13.61
CA LYS A 168 -19.36 -4.52 -13.40
C LYS A 168 -19.11 -3.86 -12.05
N GLU A 169 -18.94 -4.65 -10.99
CA GLU A 169 -18.64 -4.20 -9.63
C GLU A 169 -17.94 -5.34 -8.86
N VAL A 170 -17.10 -5.01 -7.89
CA VAL A 170 -16.50 -5.93 -6.92
C VAL A 170 -16.64 -5.33 -5.53
N THR A 171 -17.08 -6.14 -4.58
CA THR A 171 -17.15 -5.80 -3.16
C THR A 171 -16.03 -6.52 -2.43
N VAL A 172 -15.28 -5.78 -1.63
CA VAL A 172 -14.29 -6.28 -0.69
C VAL A 172 -14.73 -5.87 0.70
N GLY A 173 -14.75 -6.79 1.65
CA GLY A 173 -15.11 -6.50 3.03
C GLY A 173 -14.31 -7.32 4.02
N LEU A 174 -14.29 -6.87 5.27
CA LEU A 174 -13.65 -7.57 6.37
C LEU A 174 -14.71 -8.03 7.36
N GLY A 175 -15.10 -9.30 7.30
CA GLY A 175 -16.23 -9.84 8.09
C GLY A 175 -15.80 -10.83 9.17
N ALA A 176 -16.58 -10.91 10.24
CA ALA A 176 -16.49 -11.97 11.24
C ALA A 176 -17.10 -13.28 10.69
N THR A 177 -16.33 -14.36 10.67
CA THR A 177 -16.87 -15.70 10.38
C THR A 177 -17.41 -16.28 11.69
N VAL A 178 -18.73 -16.16 11.91
CA VAL A 178 -19.38 -16.83 13.04
C VAL A 178 -19.59 -18.30 12.68
N PRO A 179 -19.14 -19.27 13.50
CA PRO A 179 -19.45 -20.67 13.28
C PRO A 179 -20.97 -20.84 13.25
N VAL A 180 -21.51 -21.34 12.14
CA VAL A 180 -22.93 -21.66 12.03
C VAL A 180 -23.21 -22.74 13.07
N ALA A 181 -23.90 -22.38 14.15
CA ALA A 181 -24.29 -23.34 15.16
C ALA A 181 -25.23 -24.39 14.53
N PRO A 182 -25.00 -25.70 14.75
CA PRO A 182 -25.94 -26.71 14.29
C PRO A 182 -27.29 -26.49 14.98
N ALA A 183 -28.34 -26.54 14.18
CA ALA A 183 -29.70 -26.28 14.62
C ALA A 183 -30.15 -27.22 15.75
N VAL A 184 -30.91 -26.64 16.67
CA VAL A 184 -31.79 -27.27 17.69
C VAL A 184 -31.12 -27.73 19.00
N GLY A 185 -31.33 -26.92 20.06
CA GLY A 185 -31.49 -27.41 21.43
C GLY A 185 -30.37 -27.11 22.44
N VAL A 186 -29.21 -26.60 22.02
CA VAL A 186 -28.08 -26.35 22.94
C VAL A 186 -27.87 -24.84 23.11
N PRO A 187 -27.89 -24.29 24.34
CA PRO A 187 -27.53 -22.90 24.57
C PRO A 187 -26.06 -22.71 24.20
N VAL A 188 -25.83 -22.02 23.08
CA VAL A 188 -24.48 -21.66 22.65
C VAL A 188 -24.00 -20.56 23.62
N SER A 189 -23.10 -20.92 24.54
CA SER A 189 -22.31 -19.91 25.24
C SER A 189 -21.49 -19.16 24.19
N VAL A 190 -21.91 -17.94 23.88
CA VAL A 190 -21.23 -17.00 22.97
C VAL A 190 -19.94 -16.51 23.64
N GLY A 191 -18.97 -17.41 23.74
CA GLY A 191 -17.60 -17.16 24.21
C GLY A 191 -16.54 -17.60 23.20
N GLY A 192 -16.96 -17.93 21.97
CA GLY A 192 -16.09 -18.35 20.88
C GLY A 192 -15.28 -17.18 20.31
N ASP A 193 -14.02 -17.46 19.99
CA ASP A 193 -13.13 -16.55 19.27
C ASP A 193 -13.78 -16.14 17.94
N VAL A 194 -13.94 -14.84 17.68
CA VAL A 194 -14.48 -14.35 16.41
C VAL A 194 -13.30 -14.12 15.48
N ASP A 195 -13.16 -14.98 14.47
CA ASP A 195 -12.15 -14.79 13.44
C ASP A 195 -12.65 -13.78 12.41
N VAL A 196 -11.79 -12.81 12.07
CA VAL A 196 -12.11 -11.72 11.17
C VAL A 196 -11.32 -11.94 9.88
N GLN A 197 -12.04 -12.18 8.78
CA GLN A 197 -11.47 -12.58 7.51
C GLN A 197 -11.87 -11.63 6.38
N TRP A 198 -10.92 -11.36 5.48
CA TRP A 198 -11.22 -10.64 4.25
C TRP A 198 -12.07 -11.50 3.31
N GLN A 199 -13.17 -10.95 2.83
CA GLN A 199 -14.09 -11.56 1.90
C GLN A 199 -14.21 -10.70 0.64
N THR A 200 -14.50 -11.37 -0.48
CA THR A 200 -14.84 -10.71 -1.74
C THR A 200 -15.97 -11.47 -2.42
N ASP A 201 -16.87 -10.75 -3.09
CA ASP A 201 -17.90 -11.33 -3.96
C ASP A 201 -17.36 -11.73 -5.34
N SER A 202 -16.12 -11.36 -5.66
CA SER A 202 -15.50 -11.69 -6.93
C SER A 202 -14.99 -13.12 -6.94
N THR A 203 -15.60 -13.96 -7.77
CA THR A 203 -15.10 -15.30 -8.10
C THR A 203 -13.98 -15.28 -9.15
N ARG A 204 -13.58 -14.10 -9.63
CA ARG A 204 -12.60 -13.91 -10.70
C ARG A 204 -11.47 -12.98 -10.26
N GLY A 205 -10.28 -13.22 -10.83
CA GLY A 205 -9.08 -12.47 -10.53
C GLY A 205 -8.13 -13.20 -9.59
N ASP A 206 -6.97 -12.61 -9.36
CA ASP A 206 -6.00 -13.06 -8.36
C ASP A 206 -6.27 -12.33 -7.04
N TRP A 207 -6.84 -13.07 -6.08
CA TRP A 207 -7.18 -12.60 -4.75
C TRP A 207 -6.19 -13.19 -3.73
N LYS A 208 -5.56 -12.32 -2.94
CA LYS A 208 -4.74 -12.74 -1.80
C LYS A 208 -5.03 -11.86 -0.60
N CYS A 209 -5.08 -12.47 0.58
CA CYS A 209 -5.26 -11.74 1.83
C CYS A 209 -4.46 -12.37 2.96
N ALA A 210 -4.15 -11.57 3.97
CA ALA A 210 -3.67 -12.04 5.27
C ALA A 210 -4.66 -11.59 6.34
N ASN A 211 -5.09 -12.52 7.19
CA ASN A 211 -6.10 -12.26 8.21
C ASN A 211 -5.48 -11.56 9.42
N PHE A 212 -6.27 -10.72 10.08
CA PHE A 212 -5.88 -10.11 11.34
C PHE A 212 -6.05 -11.14 12.46
N GLU A 213 -4.95 -11.57 13.09
CA GLU A 213 -5.03 -12.59 14.13
C GLU A 213 -5.66 -12.04 15.44
N ARG A 214 -6.79 -12.66 15.82
CA ARG A 214 -7.49 -12.75 17.12
C ARG A 214 -7.58 -11.50 18.00
N VAL A 215 -8.79 -10.94 18.07
CA VAL A 215 -9.26 -10.27 19.28
C VAL A 215 -9.68 -11.37 20.26
N LYS A 216 -8.80 -11.75 21.19
CA LYS A 216 -9.22 -12.65 22.27
C LYS A 216 -10.40 -12.00 23.00
N PRO A 217 -11.50 -12.73 23.24
CA PRO A 217 -12.62 -12.19 23.99
C PRO A 217 -12.07 -11.67 25.31
N ARG A 218 -12.40 -10.40 25.62
CA ARG A 218 -12.04 -9.74 26.88
C ARG A 218 -12.55 -10.65 27.99
N LYS A 219 -11.69 -11.48 28.58
CA LYS A 219 -12.07 -12.35 29.71
C LYS A 219 -12.69 -11.41 30.74
N THR A 220 -14.00 -11.53 30.94
CA THR A 220 -14.69 -10.87 32.04
C THR A 220 -13.98 -11.37 33.29
N LYS A 221 -13.14 -10.50 33.87
CA LYS A 221 -12.36 -10.81 35.07
C LYS A 221 -13.34 -11.29 36.13
N ALA A 222 -13.43 -12.61 36.32
CA ALA A 222 -13.92 -13.16 37.56
C ALA A 222 -12.99 -12.60 38.64
N ARG A 223 -13.59 -11.95 39.64
CA ARG A 223 -12.96 -11.20 40.71
C ARG A 223 -12.10 -12.14 41.57
N GLY A 224 -10.89 -12.45 41.09
CA GLY A 224 -9.88 -13.25 41.76
C GLY A 224 -8.56 -12.50 41.68
N GLU A 225 -8.15 -11.96 42.82
CA GLU A 225 -6.97 -11.14 43.05
C GLU A 225 -5.71 -12.02 42.91
N GLY A 226 -5.02 -11.89 41.77
CA GLY A 226 -3.79 -12.62 41.48
C GLY A 226 -2.91 -11.76 40.58
N ASP A 227 -1.78 -11.33 41.13
CA ASP A 227 -0.81 -10.43 40.55
C ASP A 227 -0.05 -11.13 39.40
N ASP A 228 -0.57 -11.03 38.17
CA ASP A 228 0.04 -11.58 36.95
C ASP A 228 0.62 -10.44 36.11
N THR A 229 1.81 -9.99 36.50
CA THR A 229 2.58 -8.88 35.90
C THR A 229 3.55 -9.32 34.80
N GLY A 230 3.39 -10.53 34.24
CA GLY A 230 4.38 -11.11 33.33
C GLY A 230 3.99 -11.18 31.85
N ASN A 231 4.52 -10.25 31.05
CA ASN A 231 4.85 -10.46 29.62
C ASN A 231 3.68 -10.50 28.59
N GLU A 232 3.01 -9.36 28.35
CA GLU A 232 2.13 -9.18 27.17
C GLU A 232 2.89 -8.88 25.85
N GLU A 233 4.23 -8.77 25.88
CA GLU A 233 5.02 -8.12 24.83
C GLU A 233 5.30 -8.94 23.55
N LYS A 234 4.62 -10.07 23.30
CA LYS A 234 5.00 -10.99 22.20
C LYS A 234 3.87 -11.66 21.42
N LYS A 235 2.71 -11.02 21.30
CA LYS A 235 1.56 -11.54 20.52
C LYS A 235 1.18 -10.69 19.32
N ASP A 236 2.12 -9.92 18.80
CA ASP A 236 1.90 -9.23 17.55
C ASP A 236 2.22 -10.19 16.41
N GLY A 237 1.18 -10.62 15.69
CA GLY A 237 1.32 -11.43 14.48
C GLY A 237 2.21 -10.79 13.42
N PRO A 238 2.59 -11.54 12.37
CA PRO A 238 3.51 -11.04 11.35
C PRO A 238 3.00 -9.76 10.68
N LEU A 239 3.88 -8.77 10.54
CA LEU A 239 3.59 -7.56 9.77
C LEU A 239 3.66 -7.85 8.28
N CYS A 240 2.77 -7.22 7.53
CA CYS A 240 2.73 -7.22 6.08
C CYS A 240 3.25 -5.88 5.54
N TYR A 241 3.83 -5.90 4.34
CA TYR A 241 4.49 -4.79 3.66
C TYR A 241 3.88 -4.59 2.25
N PRO A 242 2.61 -4.19 2.16
CA PRO A 242 1.87 -4.22 0.90
C PRO A 242 2.27 -3.12 -0.10
N LEU A 243 2.88 -2.02 0.35
CA LEU A 243 3.16 -0.86 -0.49
C LEU A 243 4.41 -0.13 0.00
N PHE A 244 5.32 0.27 -0.90
CA PHE A 244 6.52 1.01 -0.55
C PHE A 244 7.00 1.92 -1.69
N LYS A 245 7.69 3.01 -1.36
CA LYS A 245 8.18 4.00 -2.33
C LYS A 245 9.68 3.88 -2.52
N LEU A 246 10.07 3.56 -3.75
CA LEU A 246 11.46 3.48 -4.15
C LEU A 246 11.92 4.82 -4.73
N VAL A 247 13.08 5.29 -4.29
CA VAL A 247 13.79 6.43 -4.87
C VAL A 247 15.13 5.97 -5.41
N ALA A 248 15.60 6.63 -6.45
CA ALA A 248 16.89 6.33 -7.06
C ALA A 248 17.68 7.61 -7.28
N LEU A 249 19.00 7.55 -7.11
CA LEU A 249 19.88 8.52 -7.76
C LEU A 249 20.00 8.16 -9.24
N ARG A 250 18.99 8.53 -10.02
CA ARG A 250 19.27 8.83 -11.42
C ARG A 250 19.74 10.27 -11.44
N ARG A 251 21.05 10.51 -11.58
CA ARG A 251 21.44 11.75 -12.26
C ARG A 251 20.84 11.61 -13.66
N PRO A 252 19.86 12.44 -14.06
CA PRO A 252 19.44 12.44 -15.45
C PRO A 252 20.69 12.62 -16.29
N ARG A 253 20.90 11.77 -17.30
CA ARG A 253 22.00 11.99 -18.25
C ARG A 253 21.82 13.41 -18.81
N GLY A 254 22.78 14.29 -18.54
CA GLY A 254 22.73 15.69 -18.99
C GLY A 254 22.05 16.68 -18.04
N ALA A 255 21.60 16.29 -16.84
CA ALA A 255 21.16 17.28 -15.86
C ALA A 255 22.35 18.17 -15.46
N PRO A 256 22.23 19.51 -15.58
CA PRO A 256 23.31 20.41 -15.18
C PRO A 256 23.62 20.18 -13.71
N VAL A 257 24.90 19.94 -13.40
CA VAL A 257 25.37 19.96 -12.03
C VAL A 257 25.18 21.39 -11.55
N SER A 258 24.14 21.65 -10.77
CA SER A 258 23.96 22.97 -10.18
C SER A 258 25.20 23.27 -9.34
N ALA A 259 26.05 24.16 -9.84
CA ALA A 259 27.30 24.57 -9.22
C ALA A 259 27.06 25.49 -8.00
N VAL A 260 25.78 25.75 -7.66
CA VAL A 260 25.41 26.57 -6.52
C VAL A 260 25.73 25.78 -5.24
N ARG A 261 26.88 26.10 -4.65
CA ARG A 261 27.29 25.69 -3.31
C ARG A 261 26.30 26.24 -2.29
N GLY A 262 25.30 25.45 -1.95
CA GLY A 262 24.38 25.76 -0.86
C GLY A 262 23.16 24.86 -0.93
N THR A 263 23.17 23.76 -0.17
CA THR A 263 22.00 22.91 0.12
C THR A 263 21.19 22.49 -1.12
N LEU A 264 21.70 21.52 -1.88
CA LEU A 264 20.91 20.75 -2.84
C LEU A 264 19.93 19.83 -2.10
N ASP A 265 18.87 20.41 -1.54
CA ASP A 265 17.70 19.68 -1.07
C ASP A 265 16.77 19.42 -2.25
N TYR A 266 17.23 18.62 -3.22
CA TYR A 266 16.37 18.17 -4.30
C TYR A 266 15.63 16.92 -3.87
N GLU A 267 14.32 16.86 -4.14
CA GLU A 267 13.51 15.67 -3.90
C GLU A 267 13.97 14.56 -4.86
N LEU A 268 14.36 13.41 -4.32
CA LEU A 268 14.85 12.32 -5.15
C LEU A 268 13.72 11.79 -6.04
N PRO A 269 13.98 11.57 -7.34
CA PRO A 269 12.96 11.07 -8.23
C PRO A 269 12.51 9.67 -7.78
N VAL A 270 11.20 9.44 -7.86
CA VAL A 270 10.63 8.11 -7.69
C VAL A 270 11.21 7.19 -8.76
N ALA A 271 11.70 6.02 -8.36
CA ALA A 271 12.18 5.02 -9.29
C ALA A 271 11.00 4.52 -10.12
N VAL A 272 11.05 4.68 -11.45
CA VAL A 272 10.01 4.20 -12.36
C VAL A 272 10.27 2.73 -12.70
N PRO A 273 9.24 1.86 -12.75
CA PRO A 273 9.42 0.46 -13.12
C PRO A 273 10.08 0.34 -14.51
N PRO A 274 11.03 -0.58 -14.73
CA PRO A 274 11.82 -0.64 -15.97
C PRO A 274 10.96 -0.72 -17.24
N TRP A 275 9.87 -1.49 -17.19
CA TRP A 275 8.95 -1.69 -18.33
C TRP A 275 8.02 -0.49 -18.59
N MET A 276 8.00 0.52 -17.72
CA MET A 276 7.24 1.76 -17.95
C MET A 276 8.06 2.83 -18.67
N ASP A 277 9.39 2.76 -18.62
CA ASP A 277 10.29 3.75 -19.26
C ASP A 277 10.37 3.56 -20.79
N GLU A 278 10.03 2.37 -21.31
CA GLU A 278 10.23 1.99 -22.72
C GLU A 278 9.36 2.80 -23.70
N GLY A 279 8.22 3.33 -23.25
CA GLY A 279 7.27 4.03 -24.12
C GLY A 279 7.63 5.48 -24.46
N ASN A 280 8.61 6.09 -23.78
CA ASN A 280 8.89 7.53 -23.90
C ASN A 280 10.20 7.87 -24.64
N GLN A 281 10.99 6.86 -25.06
CA GLN A 281 12.30 7.09 -25.69
C GLN A 281 12.26 7.13 -27.23
N GLY A 282 11.09 6.92 -27.85
CA GLY A 282 10.95 6.79 -29.31
C GLY A 282 10.30 7.97 -30.05
N ALA A 283 9.92 9.05 -29.37
CA ALA A 283 9.26 10.22 -29.98
C ALA A 283 10.15 11.48 -29.91
N VAL A 284 11.43 11.34 -30.27
CA VAL A 284 12.20 12.52 -30.72
C VAL A 284 11.75 12.74 -32.17
N ASP A 285 10.65 13.46 -32.30
CA ASP A 285 10.11 13.94 -33.55
C ASP A 285 11.05 15.04 -34.05
N ASP A 286 11.86 14.75 -35.07
CA ASP A 286 12.64 15.74 -35.81
C ASP A 286 11.72 16.62 -36.71
N GLY A 287 10.47 16.83 -36.28
CA GLY A 287 9.37 17.43 -37.03
C GLY A 287 9.24 18.93 -36.79
N GLU A 288 9.18 19.65 -37.91
CA GLU A 288 9.03 21.10 -38.06
C GLU A 288 8.02 21.78 -37.12
N PRO A 289 8.21 23.10 -36.84
CA PRO A 289 7.29 23.89 -36.04
C PRO A 289 5.92 23.99 -36.73
N GLN A 290 4.97 23.16 -36.32
CA GLN A 290 3.55 23.41 -36.57
C GLN A 290 3.00 24.35 -35.48
N GLU A 291 2.76 25.59 -35.87
CA GLU A 291 1.83 26.49 -35.18
C GLU A 291 0.45 25.81 -35.17
N ASN A 292 -0.07 25.43 -34.00
CA ASN A 292 -1.52 25.33 -33.79
C ASN A 292 -1.94 25.28 -32.30
N GLU A 293 -2.74 26.29 -31.98
CA GLU A 293 -3.90 26.37 -31.08
C GLU A 293 -3.87 25.79 -29.66
N ASP A 294 -3.97 26.74 -28.71
CA ASP A 294 -4.24 26.62 -27.28
C ASP A 294 -5.37 25.63 -26.95
N LYS A 295 -5.00 24.39 -26.59
CA LYS A 295 -5.81 23.55 -25.70
C LYS A 295 -5.12 23.43 -24.36
N ALA A 296 -5.67 24.16 -23.38
CA ALA A 296 -5.21 24.15 -22.00
C ALA A 296 -5.11 22.70 -21.46
N PRO A 297 -3.94 22.29 -20.93
CA PRO A 297 -3.77 20.97 -20.35
C PRO A 297 -4.64 20.82 -19.10
N LYS A 298 -5.38 19.70 -19.01
CA LYS A 298 -6.12 19.33 -17.79
C LYS A 298 -5.12 19.18 -16.64
N PRO A 299 -5.35 19.79 -15.47
CA PRO A 299 -4.45 19.66 -14.34
C PRO A 299 -4.38 18.20 -13.90
N ARG A 300 -3.17 17.64 -13.88
CA ARG A 300 -2.89 16.37 -13.18
C ARG A 300 -3.09 16.62 -11.69
N LEU A 301 -4.04 15.92 -11.09
CA LEU A 301 -4.27 15.91 -9.66
C LEU A 301 -2.95 15.56 -8.95
N SER A 302 -2.39 16.53 -8.23
CA SER A 302 -1.37 16.29 -7.22
C SER A 302 -1.92 15.25 -6.23
N CYS A 303 -1.03 14.38 -5.77
CA CYS A 303 -1.28 13.39 -4.73
C CYS A 303 -2.21 14.00 -3.66
N VAL A 304 -3.47 13.56 -3.66
CA VAL A 304 -4.50 14.06 -2.76
C VAL A 304 -3.99 13.77 -1.35
N GLN A 305 -3.73 14.85 -0.60
CA GLN A 305 -3.68 14.79 0.84
C GLN A 305 -4.94 14.04 1.28
N CYS A 306 -4.75 12.88 1.91
CA CYS A 306 -5.82 12.12 2.54
C CYS A 306 -6.62 13.09 3.43
N ALA A 307 -7.82 13.45 3.01
CA ALA A 307 -8.77 14.13 3.86
C ALA A 307 -9.09 13.15 4.99
N VAL A 308 -8.56 13.42 6.18
CA VAL A 308 -8.93 12.73 7.41
C VAL A 308 -10.43 12.97 7.60
N SER A 309 -11.25 11.95 7.33
CA SER A 309 -12.66 11.97 7.67
C SER A 309 -12.75 11.77 9.17
N HIS A 310 -12.72 12.88 9.92
CA HIS A 310 -13.10 12.87 11.32
C HIS A 310 -14.58 12.53 11.41
N TYR A 311 -14.91 11.28 11.73
CA TYR A 311 -16.19 10.93 12.30
C TYR A 311 -16.31 11.69 13.63
N LEU A 312 -17.13 12.73 13.65
CA LEU A 312 -17.54 13.38 14.89
C LEU A 312 -18.58 12.47 15.55
N ASP A 313 -18.22 11.88 16.68
CA ASP A 313 -19.18 11.25 17.58
C ASP A 313 -20.23 12.29 18.02
N PRO A 314 -21.53 11.99 17.97
CA PRO A 314 -22.54 12.86 18.54
C PRO A 314 -22.41 12.84 20.07
N ILE A 315 -22.01 13.97 20.63
CA ILE A 315 -22.04 14.21 22.08
C ILE A 315 -23.50 14.08 22.53
N GLY A 316 -23.79 12.99 23.25
CA GLY A 316 -25.03 12.83 23.98
C GLY A 316 -25.13 13.89 25.06
N SER A 317 -26.04 14.84 24.87
CA SER A 317 -26.50 15.77 25.89
C SER A 317 -27.30 15.00 26.94
N TYR A 318 -26.75 14.84 28.13
CA TYR A 318 -27.54 14.62 29.33
C TYR A 318 -28.25 15.93 29.69
N GLY A 319 -29.58 15.87 29.75
CA GLY A 319 -30.49 16.85 30.32
C GLY A 319 -31.71 16.13 30.84
#